data_AF-A0A7S2REW3-F1
#
_entry.id   AF-A0A7S2REW3-F1
#
_cell.length_a   1.000
_cell.length_b   1.000
_cell.length_c   1.000
_cell.angle_alpha   90.00
_cell.angle_beta   90.00
_cell.angle_gamma   90.00
#
_symmetry.space_group_name_H-M   'P 1'
#
loop_
_entity.id
_entity.type
_entity.pdbx_description
1 polymer ?
#
loop_
_entity_poly.entity_id
_entity_poly.type
_entity_poly.pdbx_seq_one_letter_code
_entity_poly.pdbx_strand_id
1 'polypeptide(L)'
;VTAGFQKRLKAETAKAGVKPKPYDFMFWTNLYMCLTAVVISVALNEVGTGLAFCSANPEILSKIIKFAVCSAVGQSFIFYTIANFDPLVLSTVTTTRKIFSVLLSILMKGHSLSLTGWSGIALACSGILSEMAAKM
;
A
#
# COMPACT_ATOMS: atom_id res chain seq x y z
N VAL A 1 8.41 5.96 -7.74
CA VAL A 1 8.01 7.30 -8.20
C VAL A 1 7.38 8.15 -7.09
N THR A 2 6.40 7.64 -6.33
CA THR A 2 5.73 8.40 -5.26
C THR A 2 6.58 8.70 -4.02
N ALA A 3 7.44 7.77 -3.59
CA ALA A 3 8.27 7.94 -2.39
C ALA A 3 9.24 9.15 -2.46
N GLY A 4 9.87 9.37 -3.63
CA GLY A 4 10.76 10.52 -3.84
C GLY A 4 10.00 11.85 -3.83
N PHE A 5 8.81 11.87 -4.43
CA PHE A 5 7.91 13.03 -4.37
C PHE A 5 7.44 13.31 -2.94
N GLN A 6 7.04 12.29 -2.17
CA GLN A 6 6.65 12.43 -0.78
C GLN A 6 7.79 12.94 0.11
N LYS A 7 9.03 12.48 -0.12
CA LYS A 7 10.21 12.99 0.59
C LYS A 7 10.48 14.47 0.27
N ARG A 8 10.37 14.85 -1.01
CA ARG A 8 10.52 16.25 -1.45
C ARG A 8 9.40 17.14 -0.89
N LEU A 9 8.15 16.65 -0.91
CA LEU A 9 7.00 17.34 -0.34
C LEU A 9 7.19 17.59 1.16
N LYS A 10 7.62 16.59 1.92
CA LYS A 10 7.98 16.74 3.33
C LYS A 10 9.06 17.80 3.55
N ALA A 11 10.11 17.79 2.73
CA ALA A 11 11.21 18.76 2.83
C ALA A 11 10.73 20.20 2.55
N GLU A 12 9.87 20.39 1.54
CA GLU A 12 9.27 21.70 1.24
C GLU A 12 8.28 22.16 2.33
N THR A 13 7.49 21.24 2.89
CA THR A 13 6.54 21.55 3.98
C THR A 13 7.27 21.95 5.27
N ALA A 14 8.41 21.30 5.56
CA ALA A 14 9.28 21.66 6.67
C ALA A 14 9.93 23.06 6.50
N LYS A 15 10.32 23.42 5.28
CA LYS A 15 10.82 24.78 4.96
C LYS A 15 9.74 25.86 5.13
N ALA A 16 8.48 25.52 4.87
CA ALA A 16 7.33 26.40 5.07
C ALA A 16 6.85 26.49 6.52
N GLY A 17 7.51 25.81 7.47
CA GLY A 17 7.13 25.80 8.89
C GLY A 17 5.83 25.04 9.22
N VAL A 18 5.25 24.34 8.24
CA VAL A 18 4.02 23.57 8.41
C VAL A 18 4.39 22.12 8.74
N LYS A 19 3.94 21.61 9.89
CA LYS A 19 4.05 20.19 10.18
C LYS A 19 3.03 19.43 9.34
N PRO A 20 3.46 18.50 8.47
CA PRO A 20 2.53 17.72 7.68
C PRO A 20 1.68 16.83 8.59
N LYS A 21 0.37 17.06 8.65
CA LYS A 21 -0.55 16.20 9.40
C LYS A 21 -0.77 14.91 8.60
N PRO A 22 -0.50 13.72 9.18
CA PRO A 22 -0.62 12.45 8.46
C PRO A 22 -2.02 12.22 7.87
N TYR A 23 -3.05 12.62 8.61
CA TYR A 23 -4.45 12.42 8.24
C TYR A 23 -4.91 13.33 7.09
N ASP A 24 -4.35 14.53 6.96
CA ASP A 24 -4.67 15.43 5.83
C ASP A 24 -4.19 14.80 4.52
N PHE A 25 -2.97 14.24 4.51
CA PHE A 25 -2.47 13.49 3.35
C PHE A 25 -3.31 12.25 3.04
N MET A 26 -3.73 11.53 4.07
CA MET A 26 -4.58 10.35 3.89
C MET A 26 -5.93 10.72 3.27
N PHE A 27 -6.57 11.79 3.75
CA PHE A 27 -7.85 12.27 3.23
C PHE A 27 -7.76 12.67 1.76
N TRP A 28 -6.81 13.55 1.41
CA TRP A 28 -6.64 14.02 0.04
C TRP A 28 -6.28 12.89 -0.92
N THR A 29 -5.40 11.98 -0.51
CA THR A 29 -5.02 10.84 -1.35
C THR A 29 -6.22 9.94 -1.63
N ASN A 30 -7.00 9.59 -0.59
CA ASN A 30 -8.18 8.75 -0.75
C ASN A 30 -9.29 9.45 -1.57
N LEU A 31 -9.45 10.77 -1.42
CA LEU A 31 -10.41 11.56 -2.19
C LEU A 31 -10.06 11.53 -3.68
N TYR A 32 -8.81 11.80 -4.05
CA TYR A 32 -8.38 11.74 -5.46
C TYR A 32 -8.50 10.32 -6.02
N MET A 33 -8.15 9.28 -5.25
CA MET A 33 -8.36 7.88 -5.67
C MET A 33 -9.85 7.59 -5.92
N CYS A 34 -10.74 8.04 -5.03
CA CYS A 34 -12.18 7.89 -5.20
C CYS A 34 -12.69 8.59 -6.47
N LEU A 35 -12.30 9.85 -6.68
CA LEU A 35 -12.66 10.58 -7.89
C LEU A 35 -12.19 9.88 -9.16
N THR A 36 -10.94 9.41 -9.19
CA THR A 36 -10.42 8.68 -10.35
C THR A 36 -11.14 7.36 -10.58
N ALA A 37 -11.50 6.64 -9.50
CA ALA A 37 -12.26 5.40 -9.60
C ALA A 37 -13.65 5.66 -10.19
N VAL A 38 -14.35 6.69 -9.72
CA VAL A 38 -15.67 7.09 -10.27
C VAL A 38 -15.57 7.44 -11.74
N VAL A 39 -14.60 8.26 -12.15
CA VAL A 39 -14.41 8.66 -13.55
C VAL A 39 -14.16 7.44 -14.43
N ILE A 40 -13.28 6.52 -14.01
CA ILE A 40 -12.97 5.30 -14.76
C ILE A 40 -14.19 4.38 -14.82
N SER A 41 -14.88 4.14 -13.70
CA SER A 41 -16.06 3.28 -13.66
C SER A 41 -17.22 3.82 -14.51
N VAL A 42 -17.39 5.15 -14.58
CA VAL A 42 -18.36 5.78 -15.48
C VAL A 42 -17.93 5.61 -16.94
N ALA A 43 -16.65 5.84 -17.26
CA ALA A 43 -16.14 5.68 -18.62
C ALA A 43 -16.27 4.23 -19.14
N LEU A 44 -16.12 3.24 -18.26
CA LEU A 44 -16.29 1.82 -18.57
C LEU A 44 -17.74 1.34 -18.46
N ASN A 45 -18.67 2.20 -18.04
CA ASN A 45 -20.09 1.89 -17.83
C ASN A 45 -20.34 0.73 -16.84
N GLU A 46 -19.44 0.55 -15.87
CA GLU A 46 -19.48 -0.56 -14.88
C GLU A 46 -20.25 -0.19 -13.60
N VAL A 47 -20.67 1.07 -13.45
CA VAL A 47 -21.35 1.53 -12.23
C VAL A 47 -22.67 0.78 -12.01
N GLY A 48 -23.48 0.64 -13.06
CA GLY A 48 -24.77 -0.04 -12.98
C GLY A 48 -24.64 -1.55 -12.71
N THR A 49 -23.72 -2.22 -13.42
CA THR A 49 -23.46 -3.66 -13.26
C THR A 49 -22.85 -3.97 -11.89
N GLY A 50 -21.93 -3.14 -11.41
CA GLY A 50 -21.33 -3.27 -10.08
C GLY A 50 -22.34 -3.10 -8.95
N LEU A 51 -23.25 -2.12 -9.05
CA LEU A 51 -24.33 -1.94 -8.08
C LEU A 51 -25.31 -3.10 -8.08
N ALA A 52 -25.72 -3.57 -9.27
CA ALA A 52 -26.60 -4.73 -9.41
C ALA A 52 -25.99 -6.00 -8.78
N PHE A 53 -24.68 -6.21 -8.98
CA PHE A 53 -23.94 -7.31 -8.37
C PHE A 53 -23.92 -7.23 -6.84
N CYS A 54 -23.69 -6.03 -6.29
CA CYS A 54 -23.71 -5.80 -4.85
C CYS A 54 -25.11 -6.01 -4.24
N SER A 55 -26.17 -5.57 -4.93
CA SER A 55 -27.54 -5.79 -4.48
C SER A 55 -27.97 -7.25 -4.54
N ALA A 56 -27.50 -7.99 -5.56
CA ALA A 56 -27.78 -9.41 -5.69
C ALA A 56 -27.03 -10.27 -4.65
N ASN A 57 -25.91 -9.77 -4.11
CA ASN A 57 -25.04 -10.49 -3.19
C ASN A 57 -24.74 -9.67 -1.92
N PRO A 58 -25.71 -9.51 -1.00
CA PRO A 58 -25.55 -8.68 0.19
C PRO A 58 -24.42 -9.16 1.14
N GLU A 59 -24.07 -10.45 1.11
CA GLU A 59 -22.92 -10.98 1.86
C GLU A 59 -21.60 -10.36 1.40
N ILE A 60 -21.46 -10.09 0.11
CA ILE A 60 -20.27 -9.46 -0.47
C ILE A 60 -20.14 -8.02 0.02
N LEU A 61 -21.26 -7.29 0.16
CA LEU A 61 -21.24 -5.93 0.70
C LEU A 61 -20.67 -5.91 2.13
N SER A 62 -21.06 -6.87 2.98
CA SER A 62 -20.47 -7.02 4.32
C SER A 62 -18.96 -7.28 4.27
N LYS A 63 -18.49 -8.14 3.35
CA LYS A 63 -17.06 -8.41 3.15
C LYS A 63 -16.31 -7.16 2.66
N ILE A 64 -16.89 -6.40 1.74
CA ILE A 64 -16.32 -5.14 1.23
C ILE A 64 -16.18 -4.12 2.36
N ILE A 65 -17.21 -3.94 3.19
CA ILE A 65 -17.17 -3.00 4.32
C ILE A 65 -16.09 -3.40 5.33
N LYS A 66 -16.02 -4.68 5.71
CA LYS A 66 -14.97 -5.19 6.62
C LYS A 66 -13.57 -4.97 6.03
N PHE A 67 -13.41 -5.23 4.74
CA PHE A 67 -12.16 -4.99 4.03
C PHE A 67 -11.81 -3.50 4.00
N ALA A 68 -12.79 -2.62 3.76
CA ALA A 68 -12.60 -1.16 3.75
C ALA A 68 -12.18 -0.63 5.13
N VAL A 69 -12.79 -1.12 6.21
CA VAL A 69 -12.41 -0.76 7.59
C VAL A 69 -10.98 -1.20 7.90
N CYS A 70 -10.64 -2.46 7.58
CA CYS A 70 -9.28 -2.97 7.74
C CYS A 70 -8.27 -2.17 6.91
N SER A 71 -8.63 -1.82 5.67
CA SER A 71 -7.82 -0.99 4.78
C SER A 71 -7.62 0.42 5.34
N ALA A 72 -8.65 1.06 5.89
CA ALA A 72 -8.56 2.38 6.51
C ALA A 72 -7.60 2.40 7.72
N VAL A 73 -7.67 1.36 8.55
CA VAL A 73 -6.72 1.15 9.66
C VAL A 73 -5.30 0.97 9.13
N GLY A 74 -5.10 0.13 8.12
CA GLY A 74 -3.79 -0.08 7.49
C GLY A 74 -3.21 1.20 6.86
N GLN A 75 -4.03 1.98 6.16
CA GLN A 75 -3.66 3.28 5.60
C GLN A 75 -3.24 4.26 6.70
N SER A 76 -3.91 4.25 7.85
CA SER A 76 -3.54 5.11 8.98
C SER A 76 -2.10 4.83 9.45
N PHE A 77 -1.71 3.56 9.57
CA PHE A 77 -0.33 3.18 9.88
C PHE A 77 0.66 3.61 8.77
N ILE A 78 0.28 3.43 7.50
CA ILE A 78 1.10 3.84 6.34
C ILE A 78 1.41 5.34 6.40
N PHE A 79 0.39 6.18 6.52
CA PHE A 79 0.56 7.64 6.56
C PHE A 79 1.25 8.11 7.84
N TYR A 80 0.98 7.45 8.98
CA TYR A 80 1.70 7.70 10.22
C TYR A 80 3.20 7.41 10.08
N THR A 81 3.59 6.26 9.50
CA THR A 81 4.99 5.92 9.26
C THR A 81 5.63 6.88 8.27
N ILE A 82 4.95 7.24 7.18
CA ILE A 82 5.46 8.22 6.22
C ILE A 82 5.73 9.55 6.92
N ALA A 83 4.81 10.04 7.76
CA ALA A 83 4.92 11.32 8.45
C ALA A 83 6.08 11.33 9.48
N ASN A 84 6.34 10.22 10.17
CA ASN A 84 7.33 10.16 11.24
C ASN A 84 8.71 9.62 10.81
N PHE A 85 8.77 8.63 9.92
CA PHE A 85 9.99 7.84 9.61
C PHE A 85 10.40 7.85 8.13
N ASP A 86 9.74 8.68 7.31
CA ASP A 86 9.92 8.80 5.86
C ASP A 86 9.37 7.64 5.01
N PRO A 87 9.01 7.92 3.73
CA PRO A 87 8.48 6.91 2.81
C PRO A 87 9.42 5.73 2.56
N LEU A 88 10.74 5.95 2.72
CA LEU A 88 11.73 4.91 2.47
C LEU A 88 11.67 3.82 3.54
N VAL A 89 11.55 4.18 4.82
CA VAL A 89 11.38 3.19 5.92
C VAL A 89 10.09 2.39 5.74
N LEU A 90 9.00 3.04 5.32
CA LEU A 90 7.76 2.35 4.99
C LEU A 90 7.99 1.31 3.87
N SER A 91 8.72 1.66 2.81
CA SER A 91 9.01 0.75 1.70
C SER A 91 9.80 -0.47 2.18
N THR A 92 10.81 -0.27 3.02
CA THR A 92 11.59 -1.37 3.62
C THR A 92 10.67 -2.29 4.43
N VAL A 93 9.88 -1.74 5.38
CA VAL A 93 8.98 -2.52 6.24
C VAL A 93 7.96 -3.31 5.45
N THR A 94 7.31 -2.68 4.46
CA THR A 94 6.28 -3.35 3.65
C THR A 94 6.85 -4.43 2.74
N THR A 95 8.06 -4.26 2.23
CA THR A 95 8.73 -5.27 1.40
C THR A 95 9.18 -6.45 2.25
N THR A 96 9.78 -6.21 3.42
CA THR A 96 10.11 -7.26 4.39
C THR A 96 8.87 -8.09 4.74
N ARG A 97 7.75 -7.43 5.08
CA ARG A 97 6.48 -8.13 5.35
C ARG A 97 6.01 -9.01 4.18
N LYS A 98 6.13 -8.52 2.94
CA LYS A 98 5.77 -9.29 1.74
C LYS A 98 6.63 -10.54 1.58
N ILE A 99 7.95 -10.42 1.78
CA ILE A 99 8.88 -11.57 1.70
C ILE A 99 8.51 -12.63 2.74
N PHE A 100 8.29 -12.24 4.00
CA PHE A 100 7.85 -13.17 5.04
C PHE A 100 6.52 -13.85 4.70
N SER A 101 5.57 -13.09 4.14
CA SER A 101 4.28 -13.67 3.73
C SER A 101 4.43 -14.69 2.60
N VAL A 102 5.32 -14.44 1.64
CA VAL A 102 5.66 -15.39 0.58
C VAL A 102 6.32 -16.65 1.15
N LEU A 103 7.35 -16.50 1.99
CA LEU A 103 8.02 -17.62 2.65
C LEU A 103 7.05 -18.46 3.48
N LEU A 104 6.22 -17.83 4.30
CA LEU A 104 5.22 -18.52 5.11
C LEU A 104 4.20 -19.26 4.24
N SER A 105 3.74 -18.66 3.14
CA SER A 105 2.82 -19.34 2.21
C SER A 105 3.44 -20.58 1.58
N ILE A 106 4.74 -20.57 1.29
CA ILE A 106 5.46 -21.71 0.71
C ILE A 106 5.54 -22.84 1.74
N LEU A 107 5.96 -22.51 2.97
CA LEU A 107 6.05 -23.46 4.07
C LEU A 107 4.70 -24.11 4.40
N MET A 108 3.62 -23.30 4.44
CA MET A 108 2.28 -23.80 4.77
C MET A 108 1.62 -24.58 3.63
N LYS A 109 1.83 -24.19 2.36
CA LYS A 109 1.19 -24.84 1.20
C LYS A 109 2.02 -25.97 0.59
N GLY A 110 3.22 -26.25 1.12
CA GLY A 110 4.09 -27.34 0.65
C GLY A 110 4.51 -27.23 -0.82
N HIS A 111 4.42 -26.05 -1.44
CA HIS A 111 4.78 -25.87 -2.84
C HIS A 111 6.29 -25.76 -2.99
N SER A 112 6.89 -26.56 -3.87
CA SER A 112 8.29 -26.41 -4.24
C SER A 112 8.47 -25.21 -5.17
N LEU A 113 9.27 -24.23 -4.75
CA LEU A 113 9.65 -23.13 -5.63
C LEU A 113 10.65 -23.60 -6.69
N SER A 114 10.47 -23.13 -7.93
CA SER A 114 11.49 -23.24 -8.97
C SER A 114 12.77 -22.49 -8.57
N LEU A 115 13.88 -22.85 -9.20
CA LEU A 115 15.17 -22.17 -9.02
C LEU A 115 15.06 -20.65 -9.27
N THR A 116 14.22 -20.26 -10.22
CA THR A 116 13.89 -18.85 -10.50
C THR A 116 13.16 -18.17 -9.34
N GLY A 117 12.22 -18.85 -8.67
CA GLY A 117 11.54 -18.32 -7.50
C GLY A 117 12.49 -18.06 -6.33
N TRP A 118 13.38 -19.02 -6.05
CA TRP A 118 14.40 -18.86 -5.01
C TRP A 118 15.38 -17.72 -5.32
N SER A 119 15.79 -17.58 -6.58
CA SER A 119 16.64 -16.47 -7.01
C SER A 119 15.95 -15.11 -6.81
N GLY A 120 14.64 -15.01 -7.09
CA GLY A 120 13.87 -13.79 -6.86
C GLY A 120 13.78 -13.41 -5.38
N ILE A 121 13.62 -14.39 -4.48
CA ILE A 121 13.63 -14.15 -3.03
C ILE A 121 15.03 -13.68 -2.59
N ALA A 122 16.09 -14.33 -3.06
CA ALA A 122 17.47 -13.94 -2.74
C ALA A 122 17.79 -12.51 -3.18
N LEU A 123 17.37 -12.13 -4.39
CA LEU A 123 17.50 -10.76 -4.91
C LEU A 123 16.69 -9.73 -4.11
N ALA A 124 15.47 -10.07 -3.69
CA ALA A 124 14.66 -9.17 -2.86
C ALA A 124 15.27 -8.96 -1.47
N CYS A 125 15.79 -10.03 -0.84
CA CYS A 125 16.50 -9.96 0.42
C CYS A 125 17.79 -9.13 0.32
N SER A 126 18.59 -9.34 -0.72
CA SER A 126 19.84 -8.57 -0.93
C SER A 126 19.57 -7.09 -1.17
N GLY A 127 18.51 -6.75 -1.91
CA GLY A 127 18.07 -5.37 -2.13
C GLY A 127 17.73 -4.66 -0.82
N ILE A 128 16.98 -5.31 0.08
CA ILE A 128 16.64 -4.75 1.39
C ILE A 128 17.90 -4.59 2.26
N LEU A 129 18.77 -5.59 2.30
CA LEU A 129 20.01 -5.53 3.07
C LEU A 129 20.93 -4.41 2.59
N SER A 130 21.05 -4.22 1.28
CA SER A 130 21.80 -3.10 0.69
C SER A 130 21.19 -1.76 1.06
N GLU A 131 19.86 -1.62 1.03
CA GLU A 131 19.17 -0.39 1.41
C GLU A 131 19.36 -0.07 2.91
N MET A 132 19.35 -1.09 3.77
CA MET A 132 19.61 -0.93 5.21
C MET A 132 21.07 -0.56 5.49
N ALA A 133 22.03 -1.21 4.82
CA ALA A 133 23.45 -0.94 4.97
C ALA A 133 23.81 0.49 4.50
N ALA A 134 23.16 1.00 3.46
CA ALA A 134 23.38 2.37 2.98
C ALA A 134 22.81 3.46 3.91
N LYS A 135 22.01 3.08 4.92
CA LYS A 135 21.40 3.99 5.89
C LYS A 135 22.07 3.99 7.27
N MET A 136 22.86 2.96 7.58
CA MET A 136 23.72 2.91 8.78
C MET A 136 24.98 3.72 8.55
#